data_AF-A0A836YV05-F1
#
_entry.id   AF-A0A836YV05-F1
#
_cell.length_a   1.000
_cell.length_b   1.000
_cell.length_c   1.000
_cell.angle_alpha   90.00
_cell.angle_beta   90.00
_cell.angle_gamma   90.00
#
_symmetry.space_group_name_H-M   'P 1'
#
loop_
_entity.id
_entity.type
_entity.pdbx_description
1 polymer ?
#
loop_
_entity_poly.entity_id
_entity_poly.type
_entity_poly.pdbx_seq_one_letter_code
_entity_poly.pdbx_strand_id
1 'polypeptide(L)'
;MKKDLKKDYETFVIRKSISPLRRLVHFILFAALWIYVAFVLVVNFAFLFGFYSDDFVSFYLLLNLNYDLYIKLLIAIAGLIIITAIYSTFRLVYLRRLNKNVK
;
A
#
# COMPACT_ATOMS: atom_id res chain seq x y z
N MET A 1 29.24 32.42 24.14
CA MET A 1 29.22 30.95 23.97
C MET A 1 27.81 30.50 23.59
N LYS A 2 27.35 30.79 22.37
CA LYS A 2 25.96 30.58 21.91
C LYS A 2 25.87 30.05 20.46
N LYS A 3 26.99 29.58 19.91
CA LYS A 3 27.11 29.17 18.49
C LYS A 3 27.00 27.66 18.30
N ASP A 4 27.17 26.85 19.36
CA ASP A 4 27.21 25.39 19.24
C ASP A 4 25.82 24.73 19.27
N LEU A 5 24.84 25.35 19.94
CA LEU A 5 23.44 24.88 19.94
C LEU A 5 22.78 24.96 18.55
N LYS A 6 23.34 25.77 17.63
CA LYS A 6 22.83 25.90 16.26
C LYS A 6 23.17 24.67 15.40
N LYS A 7 24.23 23.94 15.75
CA LYS A 7 24.72 22.83 14.94
C LYS A 7 23.97 21.54 15.26
N ASP A 8 23.56 21.37 16.51
CA ASP A 8 22.91 20.13 16.97
C ASP A 8 21.51 19.92 16.38
N TYR A 9 20.71 20.96 16.16
CA TYR A 9 19.38 20.77 15.59
C TYR A 9 19.39 20.27 14.13
N GLU A 10 20.47 20.48 13.38
CA GLU A 10 20.61 19.92 12.02
C GLU A 10 21.04 18.45 12.04
N THR A 11 21.71 18.03 13.12
CA THR A 11 22.19 16.66 13.31
C THR A 11 21.09 15.72 13.84
N PHE A 12 20.06 16.24 14.53
CA PHE A 12 18.95 15.44 15.07
C PHE A 12 17.82 15.13 14.08
N VAL A 13 17.91 15.61 12.83
CA VAL A 13 17.06 15.05 11.77
C VAL A 13 17.63 13.68 11.42
N ILE A 14 17.23 12.66 12.17
CA ILE A 14 17.49 11.25 11.88
C ILE A 14 16.86 10.95 10.51
N ARG A 15 17.60 11.22 9.44
CA ARG A 15 17.31 10.70 8.10
C ARG A 15 17.66 9.23 8.15
N LYS A 16 16.71 8.39 8.55
CA LYS A 16 16.81 6.95 8.31
C LYS A 16 16.82 6.75 6.79
N SER A 17 18.00 6.78 6.19
CA SER A 17 18.17 6.57 4.76
C SER A 17 17.92 5.09 4.49
N ILE A 18 16.72 4.76 4.04
CA ILE A 18 16.48 3.46 3.44
C ILE A 18 17.37 3.38 2.19
N SER A 19 18.16 2.32 2.06
CA SER A 19 18.99 2.14 0.87
C SER A 19 18.09 2.10 -0.38
N PRO A 20 18.53 2.70 -1.50
CA PRO A 20 17.73 2.75 -2.72
C PRO A 20 17.34 1.34 -3.20
N LEU A 21 18.23 0.36 -3.00
CA LEU A 21 17.98 -1.04 -3.31
C LEU A 21 16.87 -1.64 -2.43
N ARG A 22 16.90 -1.40 -1.11
CA ARG A 22 15.80 -1.84 -0.24
C ARG A 22 14.47 -1.19 -0.63
N ARG A 23 14.48 0.09 -1.00
CA ARG A 23 13.27 0.79 -1.48
C ARG A 23 12.70 0.15 -2.74
N LEU A 24 13.56 -0.18 -3.70
CA LEU A 24 13.17 -0.82 -4.96
C LEU A 24 12.60 -2.22 -4.73
N VAL A 25 13.24 -3.03 -3.87
CA VAL A 25 12.74 -4.37 -3.53
C VAL A 25 11.34 -4.30 -2.91
N HIS A 26 11.12 -3.39 -1.96
CA HIS A 26 9.79 -3.23 -1.37
C HIS A 26 8.76 -2.77 -2.40
N PHE A 27 9.15 -1.87 -3.32
CA PHE A 27 8.27 -1.43 -4.40
C PHE A 27 7.87 -2.58 -5.33
N ILE A 28 8.84 -3.38 -5.79
CA ILE A 28 8.58 -4.53 -6.66
C ILE A 28 7.69 -5.55 -5.96
N LEU A 29 7.99 -5.85 -4.68
CA LEU A 29 7.20 -6.81 -3.90
C LEU A 29 5.75 -6.33 -3.74
N PHE A 30 5.56 -5.05 -3.44
CA PHE A 30 4.21 -4.48 -3.33
C PHE A 30 3.48 -4.49 -4.67
N ALA A 31 4.17 -4.15 -5.76
CA ALA A 31 3.60 -4.16 -7.11
C ALA A 31 3.19 -5.59 -7.53
N ALA A 32 4.04 -6.59 -7.30
CA ALA A 32 3.74 -7.99 -7.57
C ALA A 32 2.52 -8.48 -6.78
N LEU A 33 2.43 -8.10 -5.50
CA LEU A 33 1.28 -8.42 -4.66
C LEU A 33 -0.02 -7.83 -5.24
N TRP A 34 0.01 -6.57 -5.68
CA TRP A 34 -1.15 -5.91 -6.28
C TRP A 34 -1.54 -6.51 -7.64
N ILE A 35 -0.57 -6.90 -8.46
CA ILE A 35 -0.82 -7.62 -9.72
C ILE A 35 -1.55 -8.93 -9.42
N TYR A 36 -1.10 -9.69 -8.42
CA TYR A 36 -1.77 -10.93 -8.01
C TYR A 36 -3.20 -10.68 -7.53
N VAL A 37 -3.43 -9.68 -6.67
CA VAL A 37 -4.78 -9.31 -6.23
C VAL A 37 -5.67 -8.94 -7.41
N ALA A 38 -5.18 -8.10 -8.34
CA ALA A 38 -5.94 -7.73 -9.53
C ALA A 38 -6.26 -8.93 -10.42
N PHE A 39 -5.32 -9.85 -10.60
CA PHE A 39 -5.53 -11.08 -11.36
C PHE A 39 -6.66 -11.93 -10.77
N VAL A 40 -6.62 -12.17 -9.45
CA VAL A 40 -7.68 -12.89 -8.74
C VAL A 40 -9.04 -12.24 -8.94
N LEU A 41 -9.12 -10.91 -8.81
CA LEU A 41 -10.38 -10.18 -9.02
C LEU A 41 -10.88 -10.30 -10.45
N VAL A 42 -10.02 -10.11 -11.45
CA VAL A 42 -10.39 -10.17 -12.88
C VAL A 42 -10.93 -11.55 -13.25
N VAL A 43 -10.27 -12.62 -12.83
CA VAL A 43 -10.70 -14.00 -13.12
C VAL A 43 -12.08 -14.28 -12.50
N ASN A 44 -12.30 -13.87 -11.26
CA ASN A 44 -13.58 -14.07 -10.58
C ASN A 44 -14.70 -13.18 -11.18
N PHE A 45 -14.39 -11.93 -11.56
CA PHE A 45 -15.34 -11.05 -12.25
C PHE A 45 -15.68 -11.55 -13.65
N ALA A 46 -14.71 -12.04 -14.41
CA ALA A 46 -14.94 -12.60 -15.74
C ALA A 46 -15.99 -13.71 -15.67
N PHE A 47 -15.86 -14.61 -14.70
CA PHE A 47 -16.84 -15.67 -14.47
C PHE A 47 -18.22 -15.10 -14.07
N LEU A 48 -18.26 -14.10 -13.17
CA LEU A 48 -19.50 -13.43 -12.75
C LEU A 48 -20.28 -12.80 -13.91
N PHE A 49 -19.56 -12.19 -14.86
CA PHE A 49 -20.14 -11.53 -16.03
C PHE A 49 -20.39 -12.47 -17.22
N GLY A 50 -20.10 -13.77 -17.07
CA GLY A 50 -20.34 -14.77 -18.11
C GLY A 50 -19.26 -14.84 -19.20
N PHE A 51 -18.07 -14.30 -18.96
CA PHE A 51 -16.92 -14.45 -19.84
C PHE A 51 -16.24 -15.79 -19.58
N TYR A 52 -16.63 -16.80 -20.35
CA TYR A 52 -16.07 -18.15 -20.27
C TYR A 52 -15.10 -18.38 -21.44
N SER A 53 -13.80 -18.37 -21.15
CA SER A 53 -12.76 -18.92 -22.03
C SER A 53 -12.04 -20.05 -21.30
N ASP A 54 -11.45 -20.99 -22.02
CA ASP A 54 -10.78 -22.15 -21.42
C ASP A 54 -9.74 -21.75 -20.36
N ASP A 55 -8.97 -20.69 -20.62
CA ASP A 55 -8.00 -20.14 -19.67
C ASP A 55 -8.69 -19.55 -18.43
N PHE A 56 -9.70 -18.70 -18.62
CA PHE A 56 -10.41 -18.06 -17.51
C PHE A 56 -11.16 -19.06 -16.63
N VAL A 57 -11.76 -20.10 -17.21
CA VAL A 57 -12.44 -21.17 -16.46
C VAL A 57 -11.42 -21.94 -15.64
N SER A 58 -10.27 -22.29 -16.22
CA SER A 58 -9.20 -23.00 -15.51
C SER A 58 -8.65 -22.18 -14.34
N PHE A 59 -8.38 -20.88 -14.56
CA PHE A 59 -7.93 -19.98 -13.49
C PHE A 59 -9.02 -19.76 -12.44
N TYR A 60 -10.28 -19.68 -12.85
CA TYR A 60 -11.40 -19.52 -11.91
C TYR A 60 -11.50 -20.74 -11.00
N LEU A 61 -11.39 -21.97 -11.53
CA LEU A 61 -11.42 -23.17 -10.68
C LEU A 61 -10.29 -23.19 -9.65
N LEU A 62 -9.10 -22.70 -10.02
CA LEU A 62 -7.95 -22.62 -9.13
C LEU A 62 -8.07 -21.50 -8.09
N LEU A 63 -8.67 -20.37 -8.48
CA LEU A 63 -8.76 -19.13 -7.68
C LEU A 63 -10.19 -18.79 -7.27
N ASN A 64 -11.07 -19.79 -7.23
CA ASN A 64 -12.50 -19.57 -6.97
C ASN A 64 -12.66 -19.06 -5.55
N LEU A 65 -13.07 -17.80 -5.42
CA LEU A 65 -13.54 -17.31 -4.13
C LEU A 65 -15.01 -17.64 -3.99
N ASN A 66 -15.35 -18.37 -2.92
CA ASN A 66 -16.73 -18.43 -2.46
C ASN A 66 -17.28 -16.99 -2.35
N TYR A 67 -18.48 -16.77 -2.86
CA TYR A 67 -19.13 -15.46 -2.94
C TYR A 67 -19.14 -14.71 -1.59
N ASP A 68 -19.31 -15.42 -0.48
CA ASP A 68 -19.25 -14.82 0.87
C ASP A 68 -17.82 -14.38 1.24
N LEU A 69 -16.82 -15.19 0.89
CA LEU A 69 -15.40 -14.85 1.08
C LEU A 69 -14.97 -13.68 0.20
N TYR A 70 -15.50 -13.61 -1.03
CA TYR A 70 -15.24 -12.56 -1.99
C TYR A 70 -15.70 -11.18 -1.48
N ILE A 71 -16.94 -11.10 -0.99
CA ILE A 71 -17.47 -9.86 -0.40
C ILE A 71 -16.63 -9.44 0.81
N LYS A 72 -16.27 -10.38 1.68
CA LYS A 72 -15.38 -10.13 2.83
C LYS A 72 -14.00 -9.62 2.40
N LEU A 73 -13.41 -10.20 1.35
CA LEU A 73 -12.13 -9.76 0.80
C LEU A 73 -12.22 -8.32 0.26
N LEU A 74 -13.25 -8.00 -0.52
CA LEU A 74 -13.47 -6.65 -1.05
C LEU A 74 -13.63 -5.63 0.07
N ILE A 75 -14.42 -5.93 1.09
CA ILE A 75 -14.59 -5.07 2.27
C ILE A 75 -13.27 -4.88 2.99
N ALA A 76 -12.49 -5.95 3.17
CA ALA A 76 -11.18 -5.87 3.81
C ALA A 76 -10.19 -5.01 3.01
N ILE A 77 -10.13 -5.17 1.68
CA ILE A 77 -9.27 -4.36 0.80
C ILE A 77 -9.71 -2.89 0.84
N ALA A 78 -10.99 -2.61 0.66
CA ALA A 78 -11.52 -1.25 0.71
C ALA A 78 -11.25 -0.58 2.07
N GLY A 79 -11.48 -1.31 3.17
CA GLY A 79 -11.18 -0.86 4.52
C GLY A 79 -9.69 -0.57 4.71
N LEU A 80 -8.81 -1.47 4.25
CA LEU A 80 -7.36 -1.28 4.30
C LEU A 80 -6.92 -0.02 3.56
N ILE A 81 -7.44 0.21 2.34
CA ILE A 81 -7.15 1.41 1.54
C ILE A 81 -7.57 2.67 2.29
N ILE A 82 -8.79 2.70 2.84
CA ILE A 82 -9.34 3.85 3.57
C ILE A 82 -8.50 4.15 4.82
N ILE A 83 -8.23 3.14 5.64
CA ILE A 83 -7.45 3.29 6.87
C ILE A 83 -6.03 3.79 6.55
N THR A 84 -5.42 3.22 5.51
CA THR A 84 -4.07 3.61 5.07
C THR A 84 -4.06 5.05 4.57
N ALA A 85 -5.07 5.46 3.80
CA ALA A 85 -5.21 6.83 3.30
C ALA A 85 -5.40 7.84 4.44
N ILE A 86 -6.27 7.54 5.40
CA ILE A 86 -6.51 8.39 6.58
C ILE A 86 -5.22 8.53 7.39
N TYR A 87 -4.57 7.41 7.73
CA TYR A 87 -3.34 7.43 8.51
C TYR A 87 -2.22 8.20 7.80
N SER A 88 -2.04 7.96 6.50
CA SER A 88 -1.02 8.64 5.69
C SER A 88 -1.26 10.14 5.63
N THR A 89 -2.52 10.55 5.43
CA THR A 89 -2.92 11.97 5.42
C THR A 89 -2.67 12.61 6.78
N PHE A 90 -3.13 11.98 7.86
CA PHE A 90 -2.93 12.48 9.22
C PHE A 90 -1.43 12.63 9.54
N ARG A 91 -0.63 11.62 9.21
CA ARG A 91 0.82 11.63 9.45
C ARG A 91 1.50 12.74 8.66
N LEU A 92 1.15 12.95 7.40
CA LEU A 92 1.69 14.04 6.58
C LEU A 92 1.34 15.42 7.14
N VAL A 93 0.08 15.61 7.57
CA VAL A 93 -0.37 16.87 8.20
C VAL A 93 0.35 17.12 9.53
N TYR A 94 0.55 16.08 10.34
CA TYR A 94 1.29 16.17 11.60
C TYR A 94 2.75 16.57 11.37
N LEU A 95 3.44 15.91 10.44
CA LEU A 95 4.82 16.23 10.08
C LEU A 95 4.95 17.66 9.52
N ARG A 96 3.99 18.10 8.70
CA ARG A 96 3.96 19.47 8.17
C ARG A 96 3.76 20.51 9.28
N ARG A 97 2.93 20.23 10.29
CA ARG A 97 2.73 21.09 11.47
C ARG A 97 3.99 21.19 12.32
N LEU A 98 4.65 20.07 12.62
CA LEU A 98 5.91 20.05 13.35
C LEU A 98 7.00 20.87 12.66
N ASN A 99 7.17 20.70 11.34
CA ASN A 99 8.18 21.44 10.58
C ASN A 99 7.92 22.96 10.55
N LYS A 100 6.65 23.39 10.64
CA LYS A 100 6.29 24.83 10.69
C LYS A 100 6.68 25.49 12.02
N ASN A 101 6.77 24.72 13.10
CA ASN A 101 7.13 25.20 14.44
C ASN A 101 8.64 25.25 14.71
N VAL A 102 9.46 24.79 13.76
CA VAL A 102 10.92 24.92 13.78
C VAL A 102 11.29 26.07 12.83
N LYS A 103 11.13 27.31 13.29
CA LYS A 103 11.57 28.52 12.59
C LYS A 103 12.53 29.30 13.45
#